data_AF-A0A7C1Z2B8-F1
#
_entry.id   AF-A0A7C1Z2B8-F1
#
_cell.length_a   1.000
_cell.length_b   1.000
_cell.length_c   1.000
_cell.angle_alpha   90.00
_cell.angle_beta   90.00
_cell.angle_gamma   90.00
#
_symmetry.space_group_name_H-M   'P 1'
#
loop_
_entity.id
_entity.type
_entity.pdbx_description
1 polymer ?
#
loop_
_entity_poly.entity_id
_entity_poly.type
_entity_poly.pdbx_seq_one_letter_code
_entity_poly.pdbx_strand_id
1 'polypeptide(L)'
;MPNSSFDSENEPIRYVKRDKENKLIPPFPVDPWELTKQTRKVVCKEVNGIIQRKYTDFYAVGVYGGIATAYSVGCNFRCIFCWVDWSRDWPELYGDYYSP
;
A
#
# COMPACT_ATOMS: atom_id res chain seq x y z
N MET A 1 -17.53 -12.36 -12.35
CA MET A 1 -16.87 -11.33 -11.52
C MET A 1 -17.77 -11.12 -10.31
N PRO A 2 -17.29 -11.20 -9.06
CA PRO A 2 -18.20 -11.05 -7.94
C PRO A 2 -18.73 -9.61 -7.92
N ASN A 3 -20.05 -9.50 -8.00
CA ASN A 3 -20.81 -8.29 -7.74
C ASN A 3 -20.67 -7.99 -6.23
N SER A 4 -19.67 -7.22 -5.84
CA SER A 4 -19.65 -6.59 -4.51
C SER A 4 -20.05 -5.14 -4.67
N SER A 5 -21.24 -4.82 -4.16
CA SER A 5 -21.66 -3.45 -3.89
C SER A 5 -20.52 -2.68 -3.23
N PHE A 6 -19.98 -1.69 -3.94
CA PHE A 6 -18.95 -0.78 -3.43
C PHE A 6 -19.55 0.01 -2.27
N ASP A 7 -19.18 -0.36 -1.04
CA ASP A 7 -19.62 0.32 0.17
C ASP A 7 -18.60 1.42 0.50
N SER A 8 -18.92 2.66 0.13
CA SER A 8 -18.05 3.83 0.26
C SER A 8 -17.66 4.17 1.70
N GLU A 9 -18.37 3.60 2.69
CA GLU A 9 -18.19 3.87 4.11
C GLU A 9 -17.24 2.87 4.80
N ASN A 10 -17.02 1.68 4.23
CA ASN A 10 -16.34 0.57 4.93
C ASN A 10 -15.08 0.01 4.23
N GLU A 11 -14.73 0.50 3.04
CA GLU A 11 -13.47 0.08 2.40
C GLU A 11 -12.24 0.86 2.92
N PRO A 12 -11.08 0.20 3.09
CA PRO A 12 -9.85 0.89 3.50
C PRO A 12 -9.52 2.02 2.52
N ILE A 13 -8.92 3.10 3.03
CA ILE A 13 -8.64 4.32 2.26
C ILE A 13 -7.64 4.02 1.11
N ARG A 14 -8.19 3.66 -0.05
CA ARG A 14 -7.48 3.50 -1.34
C ARG A 14 -7.25 4.87 -1.98
N TYR A 15 -6.17 5.04 -2.75
CA TYR A 15 -5.89 6.28 -3.50
C TYR A 15 -6.97 6.64 -4.51
N VAL A 16 -7.73 5.66 -4.99
CA VAL A 16 -8.84 5.91 -5.91
C VAL A 16 -10.08 5.29 -5.33
N LYS A 17 -11.03 6.15 -4.95
CA LYS A 17 -12.42 5.74 -4.76
C LYS A 17 -13.13 5.83 -6.11
N ARG A 18 -14.13 4.99 -6.32
CA ARG A 18 -15.06 5.15 -7.44
C ARG A 18 -16.27 5.93 -6.93
N ASP A 19 -16.67 6.96 -7.67
CA ASP A 19 -17.94 7.65 -7.38
C ASP A 19 -19.13 6.84 -7.89
N LYS A 20 -20.36 7.36 -7.69
CA LYS A 20 -21.60 6.74 -8.17
C LYS A 20 -21.66 6.61 -9.70
N GLU A 21 -20.84 7.37 -10.43
CA GLU A 21 -20.72 7.39 -11.88
C GLU A 21 -19.50 6.59 -12.38
N ASN A 22 -18.87 5.81 -11.49
CA ASN A 22 -17.70 4.99 -11.76
C ASN A 22 -16.41 5.77 -12.14
N LYS A 23 -16.34 7.07 -11.85
CA LYS A 23 -15.14 7.88 -12.03
C LYS A 23 -14.18 7.70 -10.86
N LEU A 24 -12.89 7.81 -11.16
CA LEU A 24 -11.81 7.71 -10.18
C LEU A 24 -11.63 9.06 -9.47
N ILE A 25 -11.88 9.10 -8.16
CA ILE A 25 -11.68 10.29 -7.33
C ILE A 25 -10.59 10.03 -6.28
N PRO A 26 -9.66 10.99 -6.05
CA PRO A 26 -8.71 10.93 -4.95
C PRO A 26 -9.45 10.89 -3.60
N PRO A 27 -8.89 10.26 -2.55
CA PRO A 27 -9.62 9.97 -1.33
C PRO A 27 -9.49 11.10 -0.31
N PHE A 28 -9.32 12.35 -0.76
CA PHE A 28 -9.05 13.49 0.11
C PHE A 28 -10.34 14.08 0.69
N PRO A 29 -10.32 14.54 1.96
CA PRO A 29 -9.19 14.55 2.89
C PRO A 29 -8.89 13.16 3.51
N VAL A 30 -7.62 12.90 3.85
CA VAL A 30 -7.18 11.68 4.56
C VAL A 30 -6.60 12.04 5.92
N ASP A 31 -6.96 11.28 6.97
CA ASP A 31 -6.29 11.32 8.27
C ASP A 31 -5.01 10.46 8.20
N PRO A 32 -3.80 11.06 8.30
CA PRO A 32 -2.54 10.30 8.22
C PRO A 32 -2.38 9.26 9.34
N TRP A 33 -2.94 9.50 10.52
CA TRP A 33 -2.81 8.59 11.66
C TRP A 33 -3.63 7.33 11.46
N GLU A 34 -4.91 7.48 11.09
CA GLU A 34 -5.77 6.35 10.81
C GLU A 34 -5.27 5.57 9.60
N LEU A 35 -4.80 6.26 8.55
CA LEU A 35 -4.19 5.62 7.39
C LEU A 35 -2.96 4.79 7.76
N THR A 36 -2.11 5.31 8.66
CA THR A 36 -0.93 4.58 9.15
C THR A 36 -1.34 3.29 9.86
N LYS A 37 -2.37 3.34 10.72
CA LYS A 37 -2.87 2.14 11.42
C LYS A 37 -3.41 1.11 10.45
N GLN A 38 -4.21 1.55 9.47
CA GLN A 38 -4.79 0.66 8.46
C GLN A 38 -3.71 0.02 7.58
N THR A 39 -2.79 0.82 7.05
CA THR A 39 -1.66 0.31 6.26
C THR A 39 -0.82 -0.67 7.06
N ARG A 40 -0.50 -0.37 8.33
CA ARG A 40 0.29 -1.26 9.19
C ARG A 40 -0.34 -2.65 9.36
N LYS A 41 -1.66 -2.74 9.50
CA LYS A 41 -2.38 -4.02 9.62
C LYS A 41 -2.18 -4.92 8.40
N VAL A 42 -1.94 -4.32 7.23
CA VAL A 42 -1.75 -5.04 5.96
C VAL A 42 -0.27 -5.32 5.69
N VAL A 43 0.61 -4.36 5.93
CA VAL A 43 2.02 -4.46 5.47
C VAL A 43 2.97 -5.04 6.52
N CYS A 44 2.53 -5.16 7.78
CA CYS A 44 3.30 -5.77 8.86
C CYS A 44 2.60 -7.02 9.37
N LYS A 45 3.40 -8.05 9.68
CA LYS A 45 2.93 -9.29 10.31
C LYS A 45 3.88 -9.70 11.42
N GLU A 46 3.35 -10.02 12.59
CA GLU A 46 4.15 -10.55 13.69
C GLU A 46 4.17 -12.08 13.63
N VAL A 47 5.35 -12.68 13.65
CA VAL A 47 5.56 -14.13 13.68
C VAL A 47 6.65 -14.43 14.70
N ASN A 48 6.32 -15.21 15.74
CA ASN A 48 7.25 -15.59 16.82
C ASN A 48 7.96 -14.38 17.49
N GLY A 49 7.22 -13.27 17.70
CA GLY A 49 7.78 -12.04 18.28
C GLY A 49 8.63 -11.21 17.31
N ILE A 50 8.74 -11.61 16.04
CA ILE A 50 9.49 -10.89 15.00
C ILE A 50 8.49 -10.20 14.06
N ILE A 51 8.68 -8.90 13.83
CA ILE A 51 7.87 -8.13 12.88
C ILE A 51 8.43 -8.32 11.48
N GLN A 52 7.71 -9.07 10.66
CA GLN A 52 7.92 -9.18 9.23
C GLN A 52 7.25 -8.02 8.48
N ARG A 53 7.84 -7.61 7.36
CA ARG A 53 7.31 -6.54 6.50
C ARG A 53 7.12 -7.02 5.07
N LYS A 54 6.17 -6.40 4.39
CA LYS A 54 5.80 -6.77 3.03
C LYS A 54 6.66 -6.02 2.01
N TYR A 55 7.29 -6.75 1.08
CA TYR A 55 8.13 -6.21 0.00
C TYR A 55 7.75 -6.84 -1.34
N THR A 56 7.87 -6.09 -2.45
CA THR A 56 7.64 -6.63 -3.80
C THR A 56 8.92 -7.18 -4.44
N ASP A 57 10.08 -6.59 -4.15
CA ASP A 57 11.34 -7.00 -4.76
C ASP A 57 12.56 -6.56 -3.94
N PHE A 58 13.65 -7.28 -4.13
CA PHE A 58 14.99 -6.97 -3.61
C PHE A 58 16.02 -7.10 -4.72
N TYR A 59 16.68 -6.00 -5.09
CA TYR A 59 17.70 -6.05 -6.12
C TYR A 59 18.78 -4.99 -5.92
N ALA A 60 19.96 -5.28 -6.48
CA ALA A 60 21.06 -4.34 -6.56
C ALA A 60 21.00 -3.57 -7.88
N VAL A 61 21.30 -2.28 -7.83
CA VAL A 61 21.35 -1.42 -9.02
C VAL A 61 22.61 -0.57 -8.99
N GLY A 62 23.26 -0.42 -10.14
CA GLY A 62 24.54 0.28 -10.30
C GLY A 62 24.47 1.81 -10.25
N VAL A 63 23.33 2.38 -9.87
CA VAL A 63 23.21 3.83 -9.68
C VAL A 63 23.89 4.26 -8.38
N TYR A 64 24.37 5.51 -8.33
CA TYR A 64 24.98 6.11 -7.13
C TYR A 64 26.15 5.31 -6.52
N GLY A 65 26.96 4.64 -7.34
CA GLY A 65 28.07 3.81 -6.85
C GLY A 65 27.65 2.43 -6.35
N GLY A 66 26.39 2.04 -6.58
CA GLY A 66 25.82 0.74 -6.19
C GLY A 66 24.94 0.86 -4.95
N ILE A 67 23.67 0.48 -5.09
CA ILE A 67 22.72 0.41 -3.98
C ILE A 67 22.01 -0.95 -3.94
N ALA A 68 21.69 -1.41 -2.74
CA ALA A 68 20.75 -2.50 -2.52
C ALA A 68 19.37 -1.90 -2.22
N THR A 69 18.37 -2.27 -3.01
CA THR A 69 17.01 -1.71 -2.92
C THR A 69 16.05 -2.79 -2.45
N ALA A 70 15.12 -2.40 -1.57
CA ALA A 70 13.98 -3.19 -1.13
C ALA A 70 12.71 -2.39 -1.36
N TYR A 71 11.84 -2.83 -2.26
CA TYR A 71 10.58 -2.12 -2.56
C TYR A 71 9.53 -2.46 -1.52
N SER A 72 9.33 -1.55 -0.56
CA SER A 72 8.31 -1.68 0.48
C SER A 72 6.91 -1.55 -0.08
N VAL A 73 6.01 -2.40 0.37
CA VAL A 73 4.58 -2.34 0.03
C VAL A 73 3.86 -1.35 0.95
N GLY A 74 2.93 -0.58 0.39
CA GLY A 74 2.08 0.36 1.11
C GLY A 74 2.76 1.68 1.52
N CYS A 75 1.92 2.69 1.77
CA CYS A 75 2.36 4.01 2.19
C CYS A 75 1.30 4.64 3.11
N ASN A 76 1.71 5.49 4.05
CA ASN A 76 0.81 6.33 4.85
C ASN A 76 0.54 7.71 4.22
N PHE A 77 1.03 7.94 3.00
CA PHE A 77 0.72 9.10 2.17
C PHE A 77 -0.08 8.71 0.93
N ARG A 78 -0.76 9.69 0.33
CA ARG A 78 -1.59 9.52 -0.88
C ARG A 78 -1.22 10.54 -1.97
N CYS A 79 0.08 10.76 -2.17
CA CYS A 79 0.58 11.75 -3.13
C CYS A 79 0.05 11.48 -4.54
N ILE A 80 -0.48 12.51 -5.20
CA ILE A 80 -1.02 12.40 -6.57
C ILE A 80 0.08 12.09 -7.59
N PHE A 81 1.32 12.52 -7.30
CA PHE A 81 2.51 12.36 -8.13
C PHE A 81 3.41 11.19 -7.69
N CYS A 82 2.90 10.25 -6.89
CA CYS A 82 3.74 9.15 -6.41
C CYS A 82 4.21 8.27 -7.56
N TRP A 83 5.46 7.83 -7.49
CA TRP A 83 6.05 6.93 -8.47
C TRP A 83 6.00 5.45 -8.06
N VAL A 84 5.58 5.17 -6.82
CA VAL A 84 5.35 3.80 -6.36
C VAL A 84 4.15 3.22 -7.12
N ASP A 85 4.28 1.97 -7.55
CA ASP A 85 3.30 1.24 -8.33
C ASP A 85 2.01 0.88 -7.53
N TRP A 86 1.24 -0.05 -8.07
CA TRP A 86 0.01 -0.56 -7.48
C TRP A 86 0.15 -1.14 -6.07
N SER A 87 1.35 -1.53 -5.63
CA SER A 87 1.62 -2.01 -4.27
C SER A 87 1.38 -0.96 -3.19
N ARG A 88 1.38 0.34 -3.56
CA ARG A 88 1.00 1.42 -2.65
C ARG A 88 -0.49 1.39 -2.31
N ASP A 89 -1.33 1.14 -3.32
CA ASP A 89 -2.77 1.37 -3.29
C ASP A 89 -3.58 0.10 -3.00
N TRP A 90 -3.04 -1.05 -3.42
CA TRP A 90 -3.57 -2.38 -3.15
C TRP A 90 -2.56 -3.22 -2.37
N PRO A 91 -2.07 -2.77 -1.21
CA PRO A 91 -1.04 -3.48 -0.45
C PRO A 91 -1.46 -4.90 -0.06
N GLU A 92 -2.76 -5.21 -0.04
CA GLU A 92 -3.30 -6.55 0.17
C GLU A 92 -2.95 -7.53 -0.97
N LEU A 93 -2.81 -7.04 -2.21
CA LEU A 93 -2.60 -7.86 -3.41
C LEU A 93 -1.12 -8.05 -3.77
N TYR A 94 -0.23 -7.17 -3.32
CA TYR A 94 1.16 -7.12 -3.79
C TYR A 94 2.18 -7.42 -2.69
N GLY A 95 3.24 -8.15 -3.06
CA GLY A 95 4.41 -8.47 -2.25
C GLY A 95 4.24 -9.64 -1.28
N ASP A 96 5.32 -9.98 -0.60
CA ASP A 96 5.40 -11.07 0.39
C ASP A 96 6.01 -10.59 1.69
N TYR A 97 5.75 -11.28 2.80
CA TYR A 97 6.32 -10.94 4.11
C TYR A 97 7.73 -11.52 4.26
N TYR A 98 8.68 -10.66 4.62
CA TYR A 98 10.06 -11.02 4.88
C TYR A 98 10.44 -10.67 6.31
N SER A 99 11.24 -11.53 6.95
CA SER A 99 11.86 -11.24 8.24
C SER A 99 12.99 -10.21 8.09
N PRO A 100 13.24 -9.37 9.12
CA PRO A 100 14.41 -8.49 9.18
C PRO A 100 15.74 -9.24 9.13
#